data_AF-A0AAD2FGQ1-F1
#
_entry.id   AF-A0AAD2FGQ1-F1
#
_cell.length_a   1.000
_cell.length_b   1.000
_cell.length_c   1.000
_cell.angle_alpha   90.00
_cell.angle_beta   90.00
_cell.angle_gamma   90.00
#
_symmetry.space_group_name_H-M   'P 1'
#
loop_
_entity.id
_entity.type
_entity.pdbx_description
1 polymer ?
#
loop_
_entity_poly.entity_id
_entity_poly.type
_entity_poly.pdbx_seq_one_letter_code
_entity_poly.pdbx_strand_id
1 'polypeptide(L)'
;MTKASVDKTGWIDWQNSAAKEIMEEDMDRGGWLYGDMEDLSSEIIFNIYKETQPEFEDVVFSQFHARYDSASNRGKKRRARCEQEEAWMKHDRKIHPVRTHNARGELKFHLTDAHQLLREDVANGDDIKQSILMLWGSRLEYLDFDYDVFRRRVYQERKFVKLCNYMDHKRNEKRRLFVEAKQKELATKEKQQAKQQEMEHTRLLKDLEKREKQEEKERKKLAKEHEKREKREARERKKHAKEQEKREKQEERERKKLAKEQEKREKQEEKERKKRKREEEMREKSIEQDSKRRKKSLRSASNKTAQQKNKKV
;
A
#
# COMPACT_ATOMS: atom_id res chain seq x y z
N MET A 1 -21.09 40.25 16.08
CA MET A 1 -20.21 39.31 15.36
C MET A 1 -19.89 38.15 16.29
N THR A 2 -20.49 36.98 16.05
CA THR A 2 -20.25 35.75 16.82
C THR A 2 -18.87 35.20 16.45
N LYS A 3 -17.96 35.09 17.42
CA LYS A 3 -16.67 34.42 17.21
C LYS A 3 -16.96 32.95 16.90
N ALA A 4 -16.69 32.52 15.67
CA ALA A 4 -16.73 31.11 15.33
C ALA A 4 -15.79 30.35 16.29
N SER A 5 -16.30 29.32 16.96
CA SER A 5 -15.49 28.45 17.79
C SER A 5 -14.55 27.68 16.87
N VAL A 6 -13.25 27.97 16.95
CA VAL A 6 -12.23 27.20 16.23
C VAL A 6 -12.20 25.80 16.83
N ASP A 7 -12.44 24.79 15.99
CA ASP A 7 -12.30 23.38 16.38
C ASP A 7 -10.84 23.10 16.75
N LYS A 8 -10.63 22.66 17.99
CA LYS A 8 -9.28 22.44 18.57
C LYS A 8 -8.78 21.01 18.43
N THR A 9 -9.32 20.28 17.47
CA THR A 9 -8.97 18.87 17.27
C THR A 9 -7.49 18.76 16.87
N GLY A 10 -6.71 17.96 17.62
CA GLY A 10 -5.28 17.74 17.37
C GLY A 10 -4.34 18.83 17.90
N TRP A 11 -4.82 19.77 18.71
CA TRP A 11 -3.93 20.77 19.31
C TRP A 11 -2.99 20.14 20.33
N ILE A 12 -1.69 20.42 20.21
CA ILE A 12 -0.69 20.01 21.19
C ILE A 12 -0.71 20.92 22.42
N ASP A 13 -0.06 20.51 23.52
CA ASP A 13 0.17 21.41 24.66
C ASP A 13 1.19 22.50 24.30
N TRP A 14 0.68 23.61 23.74
CA TRP A 14 1.50 24.72 23.28
C TRP A 14 2.35 25.35 24.39
N GLN A 15 1.85 25.38 25.65
CA GLN A 15 2.54 26.11 26.73
C GLN A 15 3.90 25.50 27.07
N ASN A 16 4.00 24.18 26.95
CA ASN A 16 5.20 23.41 27.26
C ASN A 16 5.91 22.89 25.99
N SER A 17 5.48 23.35 24.81
CA SER A 17 6.08 22.93 23.54
C SER A 17 7.38 23.69 23.24
N ALA A 18 8.38 22.99 22.69
CA ALA A 18 9.58 23.63 22.18
C ALA A 18 9.28 24.55 20.98
N ALA A 19 8.28 24.21 20.16
CA ALA A 19 7.80 25.03 19.05
C ALA A 19 7.42 26.45 19.49
N LYS A 20 6.77 26.60 20.65
CA LYS A 20 6.47 27.91 21.23
C LYS A 20 7.75 28.70 21.55
N GLU A 21 8.73 28.06 22.17
CA GLU A 21 9.97 28.72 22.59
C GLU A 21 10.77 29.22 21.39
N ILE A 22 10.88 28.39 20.34
CA ILE A 22 11.53 28.77 19.06
C ILE A 22 10.79 29.95 18.41
N MET A 23 9.46 29.86 18.30
CA MET A 23 8.66 30.93 17.68
C MET A 23 8.74 32.24 18.47
N GLU A 24 8.70 32.19 19.81
CA GLU A 24 8.83 33.39 20.65
C GLU A 24 10.24 33.99 20.56
N GLU A 25 11.30 33.18 20.47
CA GLU A 25 12.68 33.63 20.26
C GLU A 25 12.85 34.31 18.90
N ASP A 26 12.31 33.73 17.84
CA ASP A 26 12.41 34.29 16.49
C ASP A 26 11.64 35.60 16.33
N MET A 27 10.58 35.81 17.12
CA MET A 27 9.83 37.06 17.19
C MET A 27 10.47 38.13 18.11
N ASP A 28 11.43 37.73 18.96
CA ASP A 28 12.15 38.67 19.82
C ASP A 28 13.26 39.40 19.04
N ARG A 29 13.81 40.47 19.62
CA ARG A 29 14.80 41.33 18.96
C ARG A 29 16.03 40.50 18.55
N GLY A 30 16.31 40.46 17.24
CA GLY A 30 17.43 39.70 16.66
C GLY A 30 17.01 38.37 16.03
N GLY A 31 15.78 37.93 16.22
CA GLY A 31 15.21 36.81 15.49
C GLY A 31 14.81 37.17 14.06
N TRP A 32 14.71 36.18 13.18
CA TRP A 32 14.45 36.41 11.75
C TRP A 32 13.01 36.85 11.45
N LEU A 33 12.07 36.65 12.38
CA LEU A 33 10.69 37.17 12.30
C LEU A 33 10.55 38.58 12.88
N TYR A 34 11.62 39.15 13.44
CA TYR A 34 11.57 40.49 14.02
C TYR A 34 11.63 41.57 12.91
N GLY A 35 10.57 42.37 12.79
CA GLY A 35 10.54 43.53 11.87
C GLY A 35 9.68 43.29 10.62
N ASP A 36 10.26 43.52 9.45
CA ASP A 36 9.55 43.61 8.15
C ASP A 36 8.98 42.26 7.67
N MET A 37 9.37 41.14 8.29
CA MET A 37 8.87 39.80 7.98
C MET A 37 7.55 39.46 8.67
N GLU A 38 7.01 40.37 9.50
CA GLU A 38 5.71 40.17 10.16
C GLU A 38 4.49 40.29 9.24
N ASP A 39 4.71 40.78 8.02
CA ASP A 39 3.67 40.88 6.99
C ASP A 39 3.59 39.61 6.13
N LEU A 40 4.49 38.64 6.36
CA LEU A 40 4.38 37.33 5.73
C LEU A 40 3.13 36.59 6.22
N SER A 41 2.47 35.88 5.30
CA SER A 41 1.37 34.99 5.66
C SER A 41 1.86 33.93 6.64
N SER A 42 1.08 33.66 7.68
CA SER A 42 1.36 32.60 8.66
C SER A 42 1.52 31.22 8.00
N GLU A 43 0.92 30.99 6.82
CA GLU A 43 1.09 29.76 6.04
C GLU A 43 2.53 29.58 5.56
N ILE A 44 3.14 30.65 5.04
CA ILE A 44 4.52 30.62 4.54
C ILE A 44 5.47 30.36 5.70
N ILE A 45 5.29 31.08 6.80
CA ILE A 45 6.11 30.93 8.01
C ILE A 45 5.98 29.51 8.58
N PHE A 46 4.76 28.98 8.62
CA PHE A 46 4.53 27.62 9.10
C PHE A 46 5.24 26.57 8.23
N ASN A 47 5.22 26.73 6.91
CA ASN A 47 5.93 25.83 6.00
C ASN A 47 7.44 25.88 6.22
N ILE A 48 8.02 27.08 6.37
CA ILE A 48 9.44 27.24 6.71
C ILE A 48 9.78 26.51 8.01
N TYR A 49 8.97 26.70 9.07
CA TYR A 49 9.19 26.01 10.33
C TYR A 49 9.09 24.49 10.20
N LYS A 50 8.13 24.00 9.42
CA LYS A 50 7.94 22.57 9.23
C LYS A 50 9.10 21.92 8.47
N GLU A 51 9.73 22.66 7.54
CA GLU A 51 10.90 22.20 6.79
C GLU A 51 12.20 22.29 7.61
N THR A 52 12.35 23.33 8.42
CA THR A 52 13.60 23.62 9.13
C THR A 52 13.68 23.03 10.54
N GLN A 53 12.55 22.88 11.23
CA GLN A 53 12.50 22.53 12.65
C GLN A 53 11.63 21.28 12.90
N PRO A 54 12.21 20.16 13.36
CA PRO A 54 11.46 18.93 13.65
C PRO A 54 10.45 19.10 14.81
N GLU A 55 10.57 20.15 15.61
CA GLU A 55 9.64 20.46 16.71
C GLU A 55 8.24 20.86 16.21
N PHE A 56 8.12 21.32 14.96
CA PHE A 56 6.86 21.78 14.38
C PHE A 56 6.09 20.70 13.60
N GLU A 57 6.66 19.49 13.46
CA GLU A 57 6.05 18.39 12.69
C GLU A 57 4.65 18.02 13.19
N ASP A 58 4.46 17.98 14.51
CA ASP A 58 3.20 17.61 15.18
C ASP A 58 2.23 18.79 15.37
N VAL A 59 2.65 20.01 15.06
CA VAL A 59 1.84 21.21 15.28
C VAL A 59 0.83 21.35 14.15
N VAL A 60 -0.47 21.42 14.49
CA VAL A 60 -1.52 21.67 13.50
C VAL A 60 -1.49 23.13 13.06
N PHE A 61 -1.63 23.40 11.76
CA PHE A 61 -1.60 24.76 11.21
C PHE A 61 -2.62 25.71 11.88
N SER A 62 -3.83 25.25 12.19
CA SER A 62 -4.84 26.07 12.87
C SER A 62 -4.40 26.55 14.26
N GLN A 63 -3.68 25.70 14.99
CA GLN A 63 -3.08 26.06 16.27
C GLN A 63 -1.93 27.04 16.06
N PHE A 64 -1.03 26.75 15.12
CA PHE A 64 0.10 27.61 14.80
C PHE A 64 -0.38 29.02 14.42
N HIS A 65 -1.32 29.14 13.48
CA HIS A 65 -1.88 30.40 13.02
C HIS A 65 -2.45 31.22 14.18
N ALA A 66 -3.31 30.62 15.03
CA ALA A 66 -3.88 31.31 16.18
C ALA A 66 -2.82 31.78 17.20
N ARG A 67 -1.75 31.01 17.38
CA ARG A 67 -0.65 31.35 18.30
C ARG A 67 0.28 32.40 17.72
N TYR A 68 0.62 32.27 16.44
CA TYR A 68 1.38 33.23 15.66
C TYR A 68 0.70 34.60 15.68
N ASP A 69 -0.59 34.68 15.36
CA ASP A 69 -1.36 35.93 15.40
C ASP A 69 -1.37 36.55 16.80
N SER A 70 -1.56 35.73 17.83
CA SER A 70 -1.54 36.21 19.21
C SER A 70 -0.15 36.72 19.63
N ALA A 71 0.92 36.07 19.19
CA ALA A 71 2.30 36.42 19.51
C ALA A 71 2.74 37.66 18.71
N SER A 72 2.46 37.71 17.42
CA SER A 72 2.66 38.86 16.53
C SER A 72 1.96 40.10 17.07
N ASN A 73 0.66 40.01 17.42
CA ASN A 73 -0.07 41.12 18.02
C ASN A 73 0.54 41.60 19.36
N ARG A 74 1.07 40.67 20.15
CA ARG A 74 1.78 41.00 21.40
C ARG A 74 3.12 41.69 21.12
N GLY A 75 3.86 41.20 20.12
CA GLY A 75 5.10 41.79 19.63
C GLY A 75 4.89 43.21 19.11
N LYS A 76 3.87 43.43 18.27
CA LYS A 76 3.44 44.75 17.77
C LYS A 76 3.12 45.71 18.92
N LYS A 77 2.27 45.30 19.86
CA LYS A 77 1.93 46.11 21.05
C LYS A 77 3.15 46.43 21.90
N ARG A 78 4.04 45.44 22.12
CA ARG A 78 5.27 45.62 22.89
C ARG A 78 6.20 46.61 22.21
N ARG A 79 6.42 46.51 20.89
CA ARG A 79 7.27 47.44 20.12
C ARG A 79 6.69 48.84 20.09
N ALA A 80 5.40 49.00 19.81
CA ALA A 80 4.75 50.31 19.88
C ALA A 80 4.92 50.97 21.27
N ARG A 81 4.78 50.16 22.34
CA ARG A 81 5.06 50.65 23.70
C ARG A 81 6.54 50.99 23.89
N CYS A 82 7.47 50.16 23.43
CA CYS A 82 8.90 50.44 23.51
C CYS A 82 9.31 51.70 22.74
N GLU A 83 8.74 51.95 21.55
CA GLU A 83 8.96 53.17 20.76
C GLU A 83 8.43 54.40 21.50
N GLN A 84 7.24 54.29 22.10
CA GLN A 84 6.67 55.36 22.92
C GLN A 84 7.52 55.64 24.16
N GLU A 85 7.94 54.60 24.88
CA GLU A 85 8.83 54.70 26.04
C GLU A 85 10.20 55.27 25.65
N GLU A 86 10.75 54.89 24.50
CA GLU A 86 12.00 55.44 23.97
C GLU A 86 11.85 56.92 23.62
N ALA A 87 10.73 57.33 23.01
CA ALA A 87 10.44 58.72 22.71
C ALA A 87 10.32 59.55 24.01
N TRP A 88 9.62 59.03 25.01
CA TRP A 88 9.55 59.65 26.34
C TRP A 88 10.92 59.74 27.01
N MET A 89 11.73 58.68 26.95
CA MET A 89 13.08 58.68 27.51
C MET A 89 14.00 59.67 26.79
N LYS A 90 13.91 59.78 25.46
CA LYS A 90 14.67 60.77 24.68
C LYS A 90 14.25 62.19 25.03
N HIS A 91 12.96 62.43 25.19
CA HIS A 91 12.44 63.72 25.64
C HIS A 91 12.92 64.07 27.06
N ASP A 92 12.80 63.13 27.99
CA ASP A 92 13.27 63.30 29.37
C ASP A 92 14.76 63.58 29.43
N ARG A 93 15.58 62.85 28.65
CA ARG A 93 17.03 63.10 28.52
C ARG A 93 17.38 64.46 27.93
N LYS A 94 16.52 65.09 27.14
CA LYS A 94 16.74 66.47 26.66
C LYS A 94 16.56 67.48 27.80
N ILE A 95 15.59 67.25 28.67
CA ILE A 95 15.30 68.12 29.83
C ILE A 95 16.33 67.86 30.95
N HIS A 96 16.66 66.59 31.16
CA HIS A 96 17.54 66.10 32.21
C HIS A 96 18.72 65.35 31.58
N PRO A 97 19.72 66.07 31.04
CA PRO A 97 20.88 65.44 30.42
C PRO A 97 21.59 64.52 31.42
N VAL A 98 22.08 63.39 30.92
CA VAL A 98 22.78 62.42 31.74
C VAL A 98 24.05 63.07 32.29
N ARG A 99 24.12 63.22 33.62
CA ARG A 99 25.31 63.73 34.28
C ARG A 99 26.45 62.73 34.13
N THR A 100 27.57 63.18 33.56
CA THR A 100 28.80 62.39 33.37
C THR A 100 29.47 62.03 34.68
N HIS A 101 29.36 62.90 35.70
CA HIS A 101 29.93 62.70 37.02
C HIS A 101 28.85 62.33 38.05
N ASN A 102 29.25 61.64 39.12
CA ASN A 102 28.39 61.37 40.27
C ASN A 102 28.33 62.59 41.22
N ALA A 103 27.59 62.47 42.33
CA ALA A 103 27.48 63.55 43.32
C ALA A 103 28.80 63.88 44.04
N ARG A 104 29.80 63.00 43.95
CA ARG A 104 31.16 63.21 44.49
C ARG A 104 32.12 63.85 43.48
N GLY A 105 31.66 64.06 42.24
CA GLY A 105 32.51 64.57 41.16
C GLY A 105 33.34 63.50 40.46
N GLU A 106 33.15 62.21 40.75
CA GLU A 106 33.84 61.11 40.05
C GLU A 106 33.12 60.77 38.74
N LEU A 107 33.87 60.41 37.71
CA LEU A 107 33.34 60.03 36.41
C LEU A 107 32.53 58.72 36.50
N LYS A 108 31.39 58.63 35.80
CA LYS A 108 30.58 57.41 35.77
C LYS A 108 31.14 56.44 34.73
N PHE A 109 31.69 55.33 35.23
CA PHE A 109 32.30 54.27 34.41
C PHE A 109 31.47 53.80 33.20
N HIS A 110 30.15 53.62 33.35
CA HIS A 110 29.28 53.11 32.28
C HIS A 110 28.98 54.12 31.16
N LEU A 111 29.43 55.37 31.30
CA LEU A 111 29.25 56.43 30.29
C LEU A 111 30.54 56.73 29.52
N THR A 112 31.63 56.02 29.81
CA THR A 112 32.92 56.20 29.16
C THR A 112 33.27 55.01 28.28
N ASP A 113 34.19 55.22 27.35
CA ASP A 113 34.68 54.19 26.43
C ASP A 113 35.34 53.02 27.18
N ALA A 114 35.89 53.29 28.37
CA ALA A 114 36.43 52.29 29.29
C ALA A 114 35.45 51.13 29.57
N HIS A 115 34.13 51.39 29.60
CA HIS A 115 33.17 50.30 29.83
C HIS A 115 33.07 49.34 28.66
N GLN A 116 33.08 49.86 27.43
CA GLN A 116 33.06 49.03 26.23
C GLN A 116 34.35 48.24 26.08
N LEU A 117 35.50 48.89 26.28
CA LEU A 117 36.81 48.23 26.25
C LEU A 117 36.91 47.12 27.31
N LEU A 118 36.36 47.34 28.51
CA LEU A 118 36.36 46.31 29.55
C LEU A 118 35.53 45.09 29.14
N ARG A 119 34.41 45.29 28.45
CA ARG A 119 33.61 44.17 27.93
C ARG A 119 34.36 43.37 26.88
N GLU A 120 35.09 44.04 26.00
CA GLU A 120 35.94 43.40 25.00
C GLU A 120 37.07 42.61 25.67
N ASP A 121 37.76 43.19 26.65
CA ASP A 121 38.86 42.53 27.37
C ASP A 121 38.35 41.31 28.16
N VAL A 122 37.19 41.40 28.80
CA VAL A 122 36.55 40.26 29.50
C VAL A 122 36.07 39.20 28.50
N ALA A 123 35.54 39.60 27.35
CA ALA A 123 35.15 38.66 26.29
C ALA A 123 36.36 37.91 25.71
N ASN A 124 37.50 38.58 25.58
CA ASN A 124 38.78 38.00 25.16
C ASN A 124 39.44 37.16 26.27
N GLY A 125 38.93 37.23 27.50
CA GLY A 125 39.47 36.54 28.68
C GLY A 125 40.77 37.16 29.19
N ASP A 126 41.08 38.40 28.82
CA ASP A 126 42.33 39.06 29.20
C ASP A 126 42.37 39.36 30.70
N ASP A 127 41.20 39.60 31.31
CA ASP A 127 41.06 39.71 32.76
C ASP A 127 41.53 38.45 33.52
N ILE A 128 41.48 37.28 32.89
CA ILE A 128 41.96 36.01 33.45
C ILE A 128 43.45 35.82 33.15
N LYS A 129 43.90 36.18 31.94
CA LYS A 129 45.29 36.00 31.50
C LYS A 129 46.26 36.91 32.25
N GLN A 130 45.86 38.14 32.55
CA GLN A 130 46.67 39.12 33.27
C GLN A 130 46.01 39.53 34.59
N SER A 131 46.84 39.99 35.54
CA SER A 131 46.34 40.58 36.78
C SER A 131 45.47 41.81 36.48
N ILE A 132 44.41 42.01 37.26
CA ILE A 132 43.51 43.18 37.11
C ILE A 132 44.31 44.50 37.20
N LEU A 133 45.40 44.53 37.99
CA LEU A 133 46.28 45.70 38.08
C LEU A 133 47.03 45.97 36.77
N MET A 134 47.49 44.91 36.09
CA MET A 134 48.12 45.04 34.78
C MET A 134 47.11 45.43 33.70
N LEU A 135 45.91 44.85 33.75
CA LEU A 135 44.82 45.22 32.86
C LEU A 135 44.41 46.68 33.04
N TRP A 136 44.36 47.19 34.28
CA TRP A 136 44.09 48.60 34.56
C TRP A 136 45.16 49.53 33.98
N GLY A 137 46.44 49.14 34.09
CA GLY A 137 47.56 49.90 33.54
C GLY A 137 47.78 49.76 32.03
N SER A 138 47.06 48.87 31.34
CA SER A 138 47.30 48.58 29.92
C SER A 138 46.68 49.60 28.97
N ARG A 139 45.61 50.27 29.38
CA ARG A 139 44.84 51.24 28.57
C ARG A 139 44.74 52.57 29.29
N LEU A 140 44.86 53.67 28.56
CA LEU A 140 44.83 55.02 29.13
C LEU A 140 43.44 55.37 29.69
N GLU A 141 42.38 54.88 29.06
CA GLU A 141 40.98 55.11 29.43
C GLU A 141 40.62 54.53 30.79
N TYR A 142 41.37 53.53 31.25
CA TYR A 142 41.17 52.92 32.57
C TYR A 142 41.81 53.76 33.69
N LEU A 143 42.85 54.52 33.38
CA LEU A 143 43.59 55.34 34.33
C LEU A 143 42.77 56.53 34.84
N ASP A 144 41.72 56.93 34.11
CA ASP A 144 40.75 57.94 34.56
C ASP A 144 39.93 57.50 35.79
N PHE A 145 40.00 56.21 36.14
CA PHE A 145 39.29 55.64 37.28
C PHE A 145 40.26 55.10 38.32
N ASP A 146 39.92 55.29 39.59
CA ASP A 146 40.61 54.64 40.69
C ASP A 146 40.64 53.11 40.50
N TYR A 147 41.79 52.51 40.78
CA TYR A 147 41.99 51.07 40.67
C TYR A 147 40.90 50.25 41.38
N ASP A 148 40.46 50.66 42.57
CA ASP A 148 39.41 49.97 43.33
C ASP A 148 38.03 50.06 42.68
N VAL A 149 37.74 51.15 41.96
CA VAL A 149 36.51 51.28 41.17
C VAL A 149 36.59 50.36 39.96
N PHE A 150 37.70 50.42 39.20
CA PHE A 150 37.93 49.57 38.04
C PHE A 150 37.85 48.07 38.39
N ARG A 151 38.54 47.65 39.45
CA ARG A 151 38.54 46.27 39.95
C ARG A 151 37.13 45.77 40.25
N ARG A 152 36.29 46.60 40.89
CA ARG A 152 34.89 46.25 41.15
C ARG A 152 34.08 46.10 39.87
N ARG A 153 34.33 46.92 38.85
CA ARG A 153 33.67 46.81 37.53
C ARG A 153 34.06 45.53 36.80
N VAL A 154 35.34 45.16 36.83
CA VAL A 154 35.81 43.86 36.28
C VAL A 154 35.07 42.70 36.93
N TYR A 155 34.92 42.69 38.27
CA TYR A 155 34.16 41.64 38.94
C TYR A 155 32.66 41.64 38.59
N GLN A 156 32.06 42.81 38.38
CA GLN A 156 30.66 42.91 37.94
C GLN A 156 30.47 42.33 36.54
N GLU A 157 31.34 42.68 35.59
CA GLU A 157 31.29 42.15 34.22
C GLU A 157 31.53 40.63 34.21
N ARG A 158 32.51 40.12 34.98
CA ARG A 158 32.69 38.67 35.19
C ARG A 158 31.42 37.98 35.67
N LYS A 159 30.74 38.57 36.65
CA LYS A 159 29.51 38.02 37.20
C LYS A 159 28.39 38.04 36.17
N PHE A 160 28.32 39.08 35.35
CA PHE A 160 27.36 39.20 34.26
C PHE A 160 27.59 38.13 33.18
N VAL A 161 28.82 37.93 32.72
CA VAL A 161 29.16 36.86 31.75
C VAL A 161 28.81 35.48 32.29
N LYS A 162 29.13 35.20 33.57
CA LYS A 162 28.73 33.94 34.22
C LYS A 162 27.21 33.75 34.24
N LEU A 163 26.45 34.81 34.48
CA LEU A 163 24.99 34.76 34.45
C LEU A 163 24.46 34.46 33.05
N CYS A 164 24.97 35.12 32.01
CA CYS A 164 24.60 34.83 30.63
C CYS A 164 24.86 33.35 30.28
N ASN A 165 26.06 32.85 30.56
CA ASN A 165 26.42 31.45 30.33
C ASN A 165 25.51 30.48 31.10
N TYR A 166 25.15 30.81 32.34
CA TYR A 166 24.20 30.00 33.12
C TYR A 166 22.80 29.96 32.49
N MET A 167 22.31 31.12 32.02
CA MET A 167 21.00 31.22 31.39
C MET A 167 20.96 30.42 30.08
N ASP A 168 22.01 30.51 29.26
CA ASP A 168 22.11 29.77 28.01
C ASP A 168 22.28 28.27 28.26
N HIS A 169 23.09 27.88 29.26
CA HIS A 169 23.17 26.49 29.70
C HIS A 169 21.79 25.95 30.09
N LYS A 170 21.01 26.71 30.88
CA LYS A 170 19.68 26.31 31.33
C LYS A 170 18.66 26.20 30.19
N ARG A 171 18.74 27.08 29.18
CA ARG A 171 17.92 26.98 27.94
C ARG A 171 18.29 25.72 27.16
N ASN A 172 19.58 25.50 26.93
CA ASN A 172 20.08 24.34 26.19
C ASN A 172 19.75 23.02 26.89
N GLU A 173 19.81 22.97 28.22
CA GLU A 173 19.42 21.81 29.01
C GLU A 173 17.94 21.47 28.81
N LYS A 174 17.05 22.47 28.85
CA LYS A 174 15.62 22.27 28.56
C LYS A 174 15.39 21.74 27.15
N ARG A 175 16.06 22.32 26.14
CA ARG A 175 15.98 21.84 24.75
C ARG A 175 16.42 20.39 24.62
N ARG A 176 17.56 20.03 25.24
CA ARG A 176 18.07 18.65 25.26
C ARG A 176 17.07 17.67 25.88
N LEU A 177 16.51 18.02 27.04
CA LEU A 177 15.52 17.18 27.72
C LEU A 177 14.26 16.98 26.87
N PHE A 178 13.83 18.02 26.16
CA PHE A 178 12.69 17.93 25.23
C PHE A 178 12.98 16.98 24.06
N VAL A 179 14.15 17.12 23.41
CA VAL A 179 14.56 16.24 22.31
C VAL A 179 14.66 14.79 22.78
N GLU A 180 15.26 14.55 23.94
CA GLU A 180 15.38 13.20 24.52
C GLU A 180 14.00 12.59 24.83
N ALA A 181 13.06 13.38 25.35
CA ALA A 181 11.70 12.95 25.60
C ALA A 181 10.98 12.57 24.29
N LYS A 182 11.11 13.41 23.24
CA LYS A 182 10.53 13.14 21.92
C LYS A 182 11.11 11.86 21.30
N GLN A 183 12.42 11.64 21.40
CA GLN A 183 13.07 10.42 20.92
C GLN A 183 12.57 9.17 21.67
N LYS A 184 12.40 9.25 23.00
CA LYS A 184 11.83 8.16 23.79
C LYS A 184 10.39 7.86 23.38
N GLU A 185 9.58 8.89 23.14
CA GLU A 185 8.21 8.72 22.67
C GLU A 185 8.16 8.03 21.30
N LEU A 186 8.97 8.48 20.33
CA LEU A 186 9.10 7.85 19.02
C LEU A 186 9.51 6.37 19.14
N ALA A 187 10.54 6.07 19.93
CA ALA A 187 10.98 4.69 20.16
C ALA A 187 9.89 3.82 20.81
N THR A 188 9.04 4.39 21.69
CA THR A 188 7.90 3.65 22.24
C THR A 188 6.80 3.41 21.21
N LYS A 189 6.51 4.38 20.33
CA LYS A 189 5.55 4.22 19.23
C LYS A 189 6.02 3.16 18.23
N GLU A 190 7.30 3.18 17.84
CA GLU A 190 7.90 2.17 16.97
C GLU A 190 7.82 0.76 17.56
N LYS A 191 8.14 0.59 18.86
CA LYS A 191 7.98 -0.70 19.55
C LYS A 191 6.53 -1.18 19.57
N GLN A 192 5.57 -0.28 19.76
CA GLN A 192 4.15 -0.61 19.71
C GLN A 192 3.71 -1.04 18.30
N GLN A 193 4.17 -0.33 17.26
CA GLN A 193 3.89 -0.67 15.86
C GLN A 193 4.52 -2.01 15.48
N ALA A 194 5.78 -2.27 15.86
CA ALA A 194 6.44 -3.55 15.63
C ALA A 194 5.68 -4.71 16.29
N LYS A 195 5.22 -4.52 17.54
CA LYS A 195 4.39 -5.51 18.24
C LYS A 195 3.03 -5.73 17.56
N GLN A 196 2.41 -4.68 17.02
CA GLN A 196 1.18 -4.81 16.25
C GLN A 196 1.42 -5.59 14.95
N GLN A 197 2.47 -5.27 14.21
CA GLN A 197 2.86 -5.98 13.00
C GLN A 197 3.19 -7.46 13.26
N GLU A 198 3.86 -7.77 14.36
CA GLU A 198 4.14 -9.15 14.78
C GLU A 198 2.84 -9.91 15.11
N MET A 199 1.91 -9.28 15.82
CA MET A 199 0.58 -9.85 16.09
C MET A 199 -0.23 -10.07 14.81
N GLU A 200 -0.15 -9.17 13.83
CA GLU A 200 -0.82 -9.33 12.53
C GLU A 200 -0.17 -10.44 11.70
N HIS A 201 1.16 -10.48 11.64
CA HIS A 201 1.90 -11.52 10.94
C HIS A 201 1.59 -12.92 11.51
N THR A 202 1.57 -13.05 12.84
CA THR A 202 1.20 -14.32 13.50
C THR A 202 -0.26 -14.71 13.27
N ARG A 203 -1.19 -13.75 13.15
CA ARG A 203 -2.58 -14.02 12.74
C ARG A 203 -2.66 -14.54 11.30
N LEU A 204 -1.97 -13.89 10.37
CA LEU A 204 -1.92 -14.29 8.97
C LEU A 204 -1.35 -15.71 8.79
N LEU A 205 -0.27 -16.05 9.51
CA LEU A 205 0.30 -17.40 9.49
C LEU A 205 -0.72 -18.45 9.98
N LYS A 206 -1.45 -18.17 11.07
CA LYS A 206 -2.48 -19.08 11.58
C LYS A 206 -3.64 -19.25 10.59
N ASP A 207 -4.00 -18.19 9.88
CA ASP A 207 -5.08 -18.27 8.89
C ASP A 207 -4.66 -18.99 7.61
N LEU A 208 -3.40 -18.85 7.18
CA LEU A 208 -2.82 -19.67 6.11
C LEU A 208 -2.82 -21.15 6.49
N GLU A 209 -2.36 -21.49 7.70
CA GLU A 209 -2.37 -22.89 8.18
C GLU A 209 -3.79 -23.47 8.22
N LYS A 210 -4.79 -22.67 8.63
CA LYS A 210 -6.21 -23.09 8.58
C LYS A 210 -6.70 -23.32 7.16
N ARG A 211 -6.33 -22.45 6.21
CA ARG A 211 -6.69 -22.59 4.78
C ARG A 211 -6.07 -23.84 4.18
N GLU A 212 -4.78 -24.10 4.43
CA GLU A 212 -4.11 -25.32 3.98
C GLU A 212 -4.80 -26.58 4.54
N LYS A 213 -5.15 -26.59 5.82
CA LYS A 213 -5.92 -27.69 6.44
C LYS A 213 -7.32 -27.85 5.83
N GLN A 214 -7.97 -26.77 5.40
CA GLN A 214 -9.25 -26.83 4.70
C GLN A 214 -9.08 -27.39 3.29
N GLU A 215 -8.10 -26.90 2.52
CA GLU A 215 -7.78 -27.39 1.19
C GLU A 215 -7.41 -28.88 1.20
N GLU A 216 -6.63 -29.32 2.19
CA GLU A 216 -6.29 -30.74 2.36
C GLU A 216 -7.54 -31.60 2.60
N LYS A 217 -8.48 -31.11 3.42
CA LYS A 217 -9.77 -31.78 3.65
C LYS A 217 -10.60 -31.86 2.37
N GLU A 218 -10.67 -30.78 1.60
CA GLU A 218 -11.39 -30.76 0.31
C GLU A 218 -10.73 -31.69 -0.72
N ARG A 219 -9.39 -31.71 -0.81
CA ARG A 219 -8.65 -32.67 -1.65
C ARG A 219 -8.97 -34.12 -1.26
N LYS A 220 -9.01 -34.43 0.03
CA LYS A 220 -9.39 -35.76 0.53
C LYS A 220 -10.86 -36.11 0.21
N LYS A 221 -11.78 -35.15 0.24
CA LYS A 221 -13.18 -35.38 -0.16
C LYS A 221 -13.29 -35.65 -1.66
N LEU A 222 -12.66 -34.82 -2.49
CA LEU A 222 -12.64 -34.98 -3.95
C LEU A 222 -12.02 -36.33 -4.36
N ALA A 223 -10.92 -36.74 -3.73
CA ALA A 223 -10.32 -38.05 -3.97
C ALA A 223 -11.27 -39.22 -3.64
N LYS A 224 -11.98 -39.15 -2.51
CA LYS A 224 -13.00 -40.17 -2.14
C LYS A 224 -14.19 -40.17 -3.10
N GLU A 225 -14.58 -39.01 -3.61
CA GLU A 225 -15.66 -38.90 -4.60
C GLU A 225 -15.24 -39.50 -5.95
N HIS A 226 -14.03 -39.19 -6.40
CA HIS A 226 -13.44 -39.78 -7.61
C HIS A 226 -13.37 -41.30 -7.49
N GLU A 227 -12.87 -41.84 -6.37
CA GLU A 227 -12.81 -43.29 -6.13
C GLU A 227 -14.21 -43.94 -6.15
N LYS A 228 -15.22 -43.28 -5.56
CA LYS A 228 -16.61 -43.76 -5.62
C LYS A 228 -17.16 -43.74 -7.05
N ARG A 229 -16.84 -42.71 -7.83
CA ARG A 229 -17.26 -42.58 -9.22
C ARG A 229 -16.63 -43.67 -10.08
N GLU A 230 -15.32 -43.91 -9.96
CA GLU A 230 -14.65 -45.01 -10.66
C GLU A 230 -15.25 -46.37 -10.29
N LYS A 231 -15.56 -46.62 -9.00
CA LYS A 231 -16.25 -47.85 -8.58
C LYS A 231 -17.64 -47.99 -9.21
N ARG A 232 -18.39 -46.91 -9.38
CA ARG A 232 -19.70 -46.90 -10.07
C ARG A 232 -19.54 -47.18 -11.55
N GLU A 233 -18.64 -46.48 -12.23
CA GLU A 233 -18.35 -46.66 -13.65
C GLU A 233 -17.85 -48.10 -13.93
N ALA A 234 -17.00 -48.66 -13.07
CA ALA A 234 -16.57 -50.05 -13.18
C ALA A 234 -17.72 -51.06 -13.02
N ARG A 235 -18.70 -50.78 -12.13
CA ARG A 235 -19.91 -51.61 -11.98
C ARG A 235 -20.81 -51.50 -13.22
N GLU A 236 -20.95 -50.31 -13.80
CA GLU A 236 -21.73 -50.11 -15.03
C GLU A 236 -21.08 -50.77 -16.23
N ARG A 237 -19.75 -50.65 -16.39
CA ARG A 237 -19.00 -51.40 -17.42
C ARG A 237 -19.22 -52.91 -17.28
N LYS A 238 -19.22 -53.45 -16.05
CA LYS A 238 -19.53 -54.87 -15.81
C LYS A 238 -20.98 -55.23 -16.16
N LYS A 239 -21.95 -54.34 -15.93
CA LYS A 239 -23.36 -54.54 -16.34
C LYS A 239 -23.49 -54.53 -17.86
N HIS A 240 -22.93 -53.53 -18.52
CA HIS A 240 -22.94 -53.43 -19.99
C HIS A 240 -22.26 -54.62 -20.65
N ALA A 241 -21.10 -55.06 -20.15
CA ALA A 241 -20.42 -56.26 -20.65
C ALA A 241 -21.30 -57.52 -20.52
N LYS A 242 -21.96 -57.71 -19.38
CA LYS A 242 -22.91 -58.83 -19.19
C LYS A 242 -24.13 -58.72 -20.11
N GLU A 243 -24.60 -57.51 -20.39
CA GLU A 243 -25.73 -57.29 -21.30
C GLU A 243 -25.33 -57.55 -22.75
N GLN A 244 -24.16 -57.09 -23.19
CA GLN A 244 -23.58 -57.41 -24.49
C GLN A 244 -23.41 -58.92 -24.66
N GLU A 245 -22.84 -59.62 -23.67
CA GLU A 245 -22.69 -61.08 -23.71
C GLU A 245 -24.06 -61.79 -23.84
N LYS A 246 -25.11 -61.28 -23.18
CA LYS A 246 -26.48 -61.81 -23.34
C LYS A 246 -27.04 -61.56 -24.74
N ARG A 247 -26.82 -60.36 -25.30
CA ARG A 247 -27.25 -60.03 -26.67
C ARG A 247 -26.54 -60.90 -27.70
N GLU A 248 -25.23 -61.05 -27.60
CA GLU A 248 -24.44 -61.93 -28.48
C GLU A 248 -24.94 -63.39 -28.40
N LYS A 249 -25.18 -63.92 -27.19
CA LYS A 249 -25.78 -65.26 -27.02
C LYS A 249 -27.18 -65.38 -27.64
N GLN A 250 -27.98 -64.31 -27.61
CA GLN A 250 -29.31 -64.29 -28.21
C GLN A 250 -29.22 -64.22 -29.75
N GLU A 251 -28.37 -63.35 -30.29
CA GLU A 251 -28.08 -63.26 -31.73
C GLU A 251 -27.51 -64.58 -32.27
N GLU A 252 -26.63 -65.25 -31.52
CA GLU A 252 -26.10 -66.57 -31.90
C GLU A 252 -27.20 -67.63 -31.95
N ARG A 253 -28.13 -67.61 -30.98
CA ARG A 253 -29.32 -68.49 -30.99
C ARG A 253 -30.22 -68.20 -32.18
N GLU A 254 -30.42 -66.94 -32.54
CA GLU A 254 -31.22 -66.54 -33.70
C GLU A 254 -30.54 -66.94 -35.02
N ARG A 255 -29.22 -66.72 -35.16
CA ARG A 255 -28.43 -67.22 -36.31
C ARG A 255 -28.56 -68.73 -36.46
N LYS A 256 -28.49 -69.49 -35.35
CA LYS A 256 -28.70 -70.94 -35.36
C LYS A 256 -30.12 -71.34 -35.75
N LYS A 257 -31.14 -70.56 -35.39
CA LYS A 257 -32.53 -70.77 -35.83
C LYS A 257 -32.69 -70.47 -37.32
N LEU A 258 -32.15 -69.36 -37.79
CA LEU A 258 -32.22 -68.92 -39.18
C LEU A 258 -31.49 -69.91 -40.10
N ALA A 259 -30.31 -70.39 -39.69
CA ALA A 259 -29.56 -71.42 -40.41
C ALA A 259 -30.35 -72.74 -40.52
N LYS A 260 -31.01 -73.17 -39.43
CA LYS A 260 -31.90 -74.35 -39.46
C LYS A 260 -33.13 -74.14 -40.35
N GLU A 261 -33.65 -72.91 -40.43
CA GLU A 261 -34.77 -72.57 -41.31
C GLU A 261 -34.35 -72.55 -42.78
N GLN A 262 -33.19 -71.95 -43.10
CA GLN A 262 -32.60 -71.98 -44.43
C GLN A 262 -32.31 -73.42 -44.87
N GLU A 263 -31.73 -74.26 -44.01
CA GLU A 263 -31.50 -75.67 -44.31
C GLU A 263 -32.82 -76.43 -44.58
N LYS A 264 -33.91 -76.09 -43.87
CA LYS A 264 -35.24 -76.64 -44.15
C LYS A 264 -35.79 -76.16 -45.50
N ARG A 265 -35.63 -74.88 -45.84
CA ARG A 265 -36.05 -74.32 -47.13
C ARG A 265 -35.27 -74.94 -48.27
N GLU A 266 -33.95 -75.08 -48.16
CA GLU A 266 -33.11 -75.75 -49.15
C GLU A 266 -33.51 -77.21 -49.35
N LYS A 267 -33.79 -77.96 -48.27
CA LYS A 267 -34.33 -79.33 -48.38
C LYS A 267 -35.71 -79.38 -49.04
N GLN A 268 -36.51 -78.33 -48.88
CA GLN A 268 -37.85 -78.23 -49.48
C GLN A 268 -37.76 -77.85 -50.96
N GLU A 269 -36.90 -76.91 -51.31
CA GLU A 269 -36.55 -76.55 -52.69
C GLU A 269 -35.89 -77.72 -53.42
N GLU A 270 -35.01 -78.49 -52.78
CA GLU A 270 -34.41 -79.67 -53.37
C GLU A 270 -35.46 -80.76 -53.67
N LYS A 271 -36.45 -80.93 -52.77
CA LYS A 271 -37.61 -81.80 -53.01
C LYS A 271 -38.47 -81.29 -54.19
N GLU A 272 -38.72 -79.99 -54.27
CA GLU A 272 -39.43 -79.40 -55.42
C GLU A 272 -38.64 -79.53 -56.72
N ARG A 273 -37.32 -79.35 -56.69
CA ARG A 273 -36.44 -79.48 -57.86
C ARG A 273 -36.42 -80.92 -58.36
N LYS A 274 -36.43 -81.91 -57.46
CA LYS A 274 -36.60 -83.34 -57.81
C LYS A 274 -38.00 -83.63 -58.36
N LYS A 275 -39.05 -82.97 -57.86
CA LYS A 275 -40.42 -83.08 -58.40
C LYS A 275 -40.53 -82.49 -59.81
N ARG A 276 -39.98 -81.29 -60.04
CA ARG A 276 -39.91 -80.63 -61.36
C ARG A 276 -39.12 -81.46 -62.37
N LYS A 277 -37.99 -82.05 -61.96
CA LYS A 277 -37.21 -82.98 -62.80
C LYS A 277 -38.01 -84.20 -63.23
N ARG A 278 -38.80 -84.78 -62.32
CA ARG A 278 -39.72 -85.89 -62.64
C ARG A 278 -40.86 -85.45 -63.56
N GLU A 279 -41.40 -84.24 -63.40
CA GLU A 279 -42.42 -83.68 -64.29
C GLU A 279 -41.87 -83.34 -65.69
N GLU A 280 -40.63 -82.86 -65.80
CA GLU A 280 -39.93 -82.65 -67.06
C GLU A 280 -39.63 -83.98 -67.78
N GLU A 281 -39.12 -85.00 -67.07
CA GLU A 281 -38.94 -86.34 -67.64
C GLU A 281 -40.27 -86.94 -68.13
N MET A 282 -41.38 -86.66 -67.45
CA MET A 282 -42.72 -87.09 -67.88
C MET A 282 -43.20 -86.31 -69.12
N ARG A 283 -42.90 -85.01 -69.20
CA ARG A 283 -43.19 -84.19 -70.40
C ARG A 283 -42.35 -84.59 -71.60
N GLU A 284 -41.07 -84.89 -71.41
CA GLU A 284 -40.20 -85.36 -72.50
C GLU A 284 -40.66 -86.72 -73.04
N LYS A 285 -41.06 -87.65 -72.15
CA LYS A 285 -41.68 -88.93 -72.57
C LYS A 285 -42.99 -88.73 -73.34
N SER A 286 -43.79 -87.74 -72.98
CA SER A 286 -45.02 -87.37 -73.72
C SER A 286 -44.71 -86.77 -75.09
N ILE A 287 -43.74 -85.86 -75.19
CA ILE A 287 -43.29 -85.25 -76.46
C ILE A 287 -42.69 -86.32 -77.38
N GLU A 288 -41.97 -87.29 -76.82
CA GLU A 288 -41.40 -88.41 -77.59
C GLU A 288 -42.48 -89.37 -78.12
N GLN A 289 -43.54 -89.63 -77.34
CA GLN A 289 -44.72 -90.39 -77.80
C GLN A 289 -45.49 -89.64 -78.90
N ASP A 290 -45.62 -88.31 -78.81
CA ASP A 290 -46.27 -87.50 -79.84
C ASP A 290 -45.42 -87.38 -81.13
N SER A 291 -44.09 -87.39 -81.02
CA SER A 291 -43.20 -87.47 -82.20
C SER A 291 -43.34 -88.81 -82.94
N LYS A 292 -43.54 -89.91 -82.20
CA LYS A 292 -43.79 -91.25 -82.76
C LYS A 292 -45.17 -91.33 -83.42
N ARG A 293 -46.19 -90.62 -82.92
CA ARG A 293 -47.50 -90.45 -83.58
C ARG A 293 -47.43 -89.60 -84.85
N ARG A 294 -46.67 -88.49 -84.85
CA ARG A 294 -46.47 -87.63 -86.04
C ARG A 294 -45.76 -88.35 -87.19
N LYS A 295 -44.72 -89.16 -86.90
CA LYS A 295 -44.03 -89.99 -87.92
C LYS A 295 -44.93 -91.09 -88.50
N LYS A 296 -45.95 -91.56 -87.76
CA LYS A 296 -46.95 -92.53 -88.25
C LYS A 296 -48.03 -91.86 -89.13
N SER A 297 -48.36 -90.58 -88.89
CA SER A 297 -49.33 -89.82 -89.71
C SER A 297 -48.75 -89.36 -91.07
N LEU A 298 -47.46 -89.03 -91.14
CA LEU A 298 -46.80 -88.58 -92.38
C LEU A 298 -46.59 -89.71 -93.41
N ARG A 299 -46.62 -90.99 -92.99
CA ARG A 299 -46.64 -92.15 -93.90
C ARG A 299 -48.02 -92.42 -94.53
N SER A 300 -49.10 -91.79 -94.04
CA SER A 300 -50.47 -91.97 -94.57
C SER A 300 -50.95 -90.85 -95.51
N ALA A 301 -50.21 -89.74 -95.60
CA ALA A 301 -50.56 -88.57 -96.41
C ALA A 301 -49.88 -88.52 -97.80
N SER A 302 -48.95 -89.43 -98.11
CA SER A 302 -48.33 -89.53 -99.44
C SER A 302 -49.12 -90.41 -100.43
N ASN A 303 -50.05 -91.25 -99.93
CA ASN A 303 -50.81 -92.22 -100.74
C ASN A 303 -52.21 -91.75 -101.19
N LYS A 304 -52.54 -90.45 -101.07
CA LYS A 304 -53.90 -89.93 -101.34
C LYS A 304 -54.00 -88.61 -102.12
N THR A 305 -52.92 -88.19 -102.78
CA THR A 305 -52.92 -87.10 -103.77
C THR A 305 -52.64 -87.73 -105.14
N ALA A 306 -53.69 -88.30 -105.74
CA ALA A 306 -54.38 -87.66 -106.85
C ALA A 306 -53.55 -87.76 -108.15
N GLN A 307 -53.74 -88.73 -109.04
CA GLN A 307 -55.01 -89.38 -109.45
C GLN A 307 -56.14 -88.39 -109.85
N GLN A 308 -55.86 -87.09 -109.98
CA GLN A 308 -56.80 -86.08 -110.52
C GLN A 308 -56.13 -85.16 -111.55
N LYS A 309 -55.60 -85.71 -112.64
CA LYS A 309 -55.45 -84.98 -113.92
C LYS A 309 -55.71 -85.93 -115.11
N ASN A 310 -56.90 -86.51 -115.10
CA ASN A 310 -57.63 -86.98 -116.28
C ASN A 310 -58.93 -86.17 -116.29
N LYS A 311 -59.28 -85.56 -117.45
CA LYS A 311 -60.44 -84.68 -117.76
C LYS A 311 -60.11 -83.18 -117.89
N LYS A 312 -59.66 -82.76 -119.08
CA LYS A 312 -60.42 -81.85 -119.98
C LYS A 312 -59.56 -81.42 -121.19
N VAL A 313 -60.10 -81.74 -122.37
CA VAL A 313 -59.91 -81.19 -123.73
C VAL A 313 -58.56 -81.38 -124.40
#